data_AF-A0A5C6DX23-F1
#
_entry.id   AF-A0A5C6DX23-F1
#
_cell.length_a   1.000
_cell.length_b   1.000
_cell.length_c   1.000
_cell.angle_alpha   90.00
_cell.angle_beta   90.00
_cell.angle_gamma   90.00
#
_symmetry.space_group_name_H-M   'P 1'
#
loop_
_entity.id
_entity.type
_entity.pdbx_description
1 polymer ?
#
loop_
_entity_poly.entity_id
_entity_poly.type
_entity_poly.pdbx_seq_one_letter_code
_entity_poly.pdbx_strand_id
1 'polypeptide(L)'
;MSSQDKLVAELVRGLKHERDELQLQIHLASKELRDKWDALDRKLDSLDERYTPLKGATRETADDVYDSLKLLASEISAGFDRIRKSLKP
;
A
#
# COMPACT_ATOMS: atom_id res chain seq x y z
N MET A 1 -10.10 -17.18 8.47
CA MET A 1 -9.63 -15.80 8.25
C MET A 1 -10.40 -14.87 9.17
N SER A 2 -9.69 -14.12 10.01
CA SER A 2 -10.28 -13.09 10.89
C SER A 2 -10.90 -11.94 10.09
N SER A 3 -11.80 -11.16 10.68
CA SER A 3 -12.30 -9.93 10.04
C SER A 3 -11.15 -8.94 9.74
N GLN A 4 -10.15 -8.86 10.62
CA GLN A 4 -8.98 -8.01 10.45
C GLN A 4 -8.14 -8.41 9.23
N ASP A 5 -7.87 -9.70 9.11
CA ASP A 5 -7.15 -10.32 8.00
C ASP A 5 -7.83 -10.01 6.65
N LYS A 6 -9.16 -10.14 6.56
CA LYS A 6 -9.91 -9.79 5.34
C LYS A 6 -9.76 -8.31 4.96
N LEU A 7 -9.88 -7.40 5.93
CA LEU A 7 -9.75 -5.96 5.70
C LEU A 7 -8.35 -5.58 5.18
N VAL A 8 -7.29 -6.08 5.83
CA VAL A 8 -5.92 -5.81 5.38
C VAL A 8 -5.67 -6.44 4.01
N ALA A 9 -6.21 -7.62 3.74
CA ALA A 9 -6.14 -8.23 2.41
C ALA A 9 -6.75 -7.35 1.31
N GLU A 10 -7.91 -6.75 1.58
CA GLU A 10 -8.58 -5.84 0.65
C GLU A 10 -7.78 -4.56 0.43
N LEU A 11 -7.25 -3.97 1.50
CA LEU A 11 -6.40 -2.77 1.42
C LEU A 11 -5.13 -3.03 0.58
N VAL A 12 -4.40 -4.11 0.87
CA VAL A 12 -3.18 -4.46 0.11
C VAL A 12 -3.51 -4.71 -1.37
N ARG A 13 -4.62 -5.40 -1.67
CA ARG A 13 -5.06 -5.60 -3.06
C ARG A 13 -5.38 -4.28 -3.76
N GLY A 14 -6.11 -3.38 -3.09
CA GLY A 14 -6.43 -2.06 -3.63
C GLY A 14 -5.18 -1.23 -3.91
N LEU A 15 -4.23 -1.21 -2.98
CA LEU A 15 -2.97 -0.49 -3.15
C LEU A 15 -2.12 -1.04 -4.30
N LYS A 16 -2.07 -2.36 -4.49
CA LYS A 16 -1.38 -2.98 -5.64
C LYS A 16 -2.01 -2.56 -6.96
N HIS A 17 -3.34 -2.56 -7.03
CA HIS A 17 -4.04 -2.09 -8.22
C HIS A 17 -3.74 -0.62 -8.52
N GLU A 18 -3.80 0.24 -7.51
CA GLU A 18 -3.48 1.66 -7.62
C GLU A 18 -2.00 1.90 -8.02
N ARG A 19 -1.06 1.12 -7.48
CA ARG A 19 0.35 1.15 -7.90
C ARG A 19 0.47 0.85 -9.38
N ASP A 20 -0.16 -0.23 -9.85
CA ASP A 20 -0.06 -0.67 -11.24
C ASP A 20 -0.61 0.41 -12.18
N GLU A 21 -1.70 1.09 -11.81
CA GLU A 21 -2.22 2.26 -12.56
C GLU A 21 -1.23 3.43 -12.57
N LEU A 22 -0.67 3.79 -11.41
CA LEU A 22 0.27 4.91 -11.28
C LEU A 22 1.58 4.65 -12.02
N GLN A 23 2.06 3.41 -12.05
CA GLN A 23 3.27 3.00 -12.74
C GLN A 23 3.18 3.29 -14.25
N LEU A 24 1.99 3.16 -14.85
CA LEU A 24 1.76 3.50 -16.26
C LEU A 24 1.88 4.99 -16.55
N GLN A 25 1.70 5.86 -15.56
CA GLN A 25 1.71 7.31 -15.74
C GLN A 25 3.02 7.95 -15.27
N ILE A 26 3.66 7.38 -14.25
CA ILE A 26 4.81 7.98 -13.58
C ILE A 26 6.06 8.07 -14.47
N HIS A 27 6.15 7.25 -15.52
CA HIS A 27 7.30 7.27 -16.43
C HIS A 27 7.46 8.61 -17.18
N LEU A 28 6.38 9.38 -17.33
CA LEU A 28 6.39 10.73 -17.93
C LEU A 28 6.51 11.86 -16.90
N ALA A 29 6.48 11.54 -15.61
CA ALA A 29 6.44 12.54 -14.55
C ALA A 29 7.80 13.22 -14.31
N SER A 30 7.78 14.30 -13.53
CA SER A 30 9.01 14.95 -13.05
C SER A 30 9.85 13.98 -12.21
N LYS A 31 11.16 14.26 -12.10
CA LYS A 31 12.06 13.46 -11.26
C LYS A 31 11.60 13.43 -9.80
N GLU A 32 11.18 14.56 -9.26
CA GLU A 32 10.68 14.65 -7.89
C GLU A 32 9.45 13.75 -7.65
N LEU A 33 8.53 13.70 -8.62
CA LEU A 33 7.35 12.85 -8.49
C LEU A 33 7.70 11.36 -8.60
N ARG A 34 8.68 11.02 -9.47
CA ARG A 34 9.26 9.67 -9.54
C ARG A 34 9.93 9.25 -8.23
N ASP A 35 10.74 10.12 -7.63
CA ASP A 35 11.40 9.83 -6.34
C ASP A 35 10.37 9.59 -5.22
N LYS A 36 9.27 10.36 -5.20
CA LYS A 36 8.14 10.15 -4.27
C LYS A 36 7.41 8.84 -4.54
N TRP A 37 7.21 8.51 -5.81
CA TRP A 37 6.60 7.24 -6.21
C TRP A 37 7.46 6.04 -5.78
N ASP A 38 8.76 6.05 -6.07
CA ASP A 38 9.70 4.99 -5.68
C ASP A 38 9.68 4.74 -4.16
N ALA A 39 9.57 5.81 -3.37
CA ALA A 39 9.49 5.71 -1.91
C ALA A 39 8.19 5.04 -1.44
N LEU A 40 7.05 5.33 -2.09
CA LEU A 40 5.76 4.70 -1.77
C LEU A 40 5.68 3.27 -2.28
N ASP A 41 6.27 2.99 -3.44
CA ASP A 41 6.35 1.65 -4.02
C ASP A 41 7.09 0.69 -3.08
N ARG A 42 8.26 1.08 -2.59
CA ARG A 42 9.02 0.32 -1.57
C ARG A 42 8.25 0.14 -0.26
N LYS A 43 7.44 1.13 0.16
CA LYS A 43 6.58 0.99 1.33
C LYS A 43 5.49 -0.06 1.11
N LEU A 44 4.92 -0.13 -0.09
CA LEU A 44 3.93 -1.13 -0.46
C LEU A 44 4.54 -2.54 -0.51
N ASP A 45 5.76 -2.69 -1.04
CA ASP A 45 6.48 -3.96 -0.99
C ASP A 45 6.70 -4.41 0.46
N SER A 46 7.17 -3.52 1.33
CA SER A 46 7.36 -3.83 2.75
C SER A 46 6.04 -4.18 3.46
N LEU A 47 4.94 -3.51 3.09
CA LEU A 47 3.61 -3.85 3.60
C LEU A 47 3.21 -5.28 3.21
N ASP A 48 3.42 -5.66 1.94
CA ASP A 48 3.08 -6.99 1.42
C ASP A 48 3.95 -8.11 2.04
N GLU A 49 5.25 -7.86 2.19
CA GLU A 49 6.18 -8.77 2.86
C GLU A 49 5.78 -9.04 4.31
N ARG A 50 5.36 -8.00 5.04
CA ARG A 50 4.89 -8.12 6.43
C ARG A 50 3.53 -8.80 6.53
N TYR A 51 2.64 -8.56 5.57
CA TYR A 51 1.29 -9.13 5.56
C TYR A 51 1.28 -10.61 5.15
N THR A 52 2.11 -11.02 4.20
CA THR A 52 2.18 -12.40 3.69
C THR A 52 2.24 -13.49 4.77
N PRO A 53 3.14 -13.43 5.78
CA PRO A 53 3.21 -14.45 6.83
C PRO A 53 2.03 -14.41 7.82
N LEU A 54 1.28 -13.31 7.88
CA LEU A 54 0.12 -13.14 8.77
C LEU A 54 -1.18 -13.63 8.15
N LYS A 55 -1.18 -13.84 6.83
CA LYS A 55 -2.33 -14.35 6.11
C LYS A 55 -2.72 -15.74 6.62
N GLY A 56 -3.87 -15.84 7.29
CA GLY A 56 -4.33 -17.09 7.89
C GLY A 56 -3.74 -17.44 9.27
N ALA A 57 -2.98 -16.53 9.89
CA ALA A 57 -2.54 -16.67 11.28
C ALA A 57 -3.73 -16.59 12.26
N THR A 58 -3.58 -17.18 13.45
CA THR A 58 -4.59 -17.14 14.51
C THR A 58 -4.66 -15.75 15.17
N ARG A 59 -5.85 -15.39 15.66
CA ARG A 59 -6.24 -14.02 16.03
C ARG A 59 -5.50 -13.43 17.24
N GLU A 60 -5.05 -14.26 18.16
CA GLU A 60 -4.63 -13.83 19.51
C GLU A 60 -3.29 -13.07 19.55
N THR A 61 -2.43 -13.22 18.53
CA THR A 61 -1.09 -12.60 18.50
C THR A 61 -0.91 -11.57 17.39
N ALA A 62 -1.93 -11.35 16.55
CA ALA A 62 -1.79 -10.60 15.30
C ALA A 62 -2.58 -9.28 15.25
N ASP A 63 -3.46 -8.99 16.22
CA ASP A 63 -4.33 -7.81 16.18
C ASP A 63 -3.54 -6.48 16.15
N ASP A 64 -2.53 -6.29 17.01
CA ASP A 64 -1.66 -5.10 16.99
C ASP A 64 -0.86 -4.97 15.68
N VAL A 65 -0.50 -6.10 15.09
CA VAL A 65 0.21 -6.14 13.82
C VAL A 65 -0.71 -5.73 12.68
N TYR A 66 -1.97 -6.19 12.68
CA TYR A 66 -2.96 -5.77 11.68
C TYR A 66 -3.25 -4.28 11.75
N ASP A 67 -3.34 -3.68 12.94
CA ASP A 67 -3.56 -2.24 13.07
C ASP A 67 -2.35 -1.43 12.56
N SER A 68 -1.14 -1.91 12.81
CA SER A 68 0.08 -1.34 12.23
C SER A 68 0.10 -1.42 10.69
N LEU A 69 -0.35 -2.55 10.12
CA LEU A 69 -0.45 -2.73 8.67
C LEU A 69 -1.50 -1.80 8.05
N LYS A 70 -2.65 -1.61 8.69
CA LYS A 70 -3.68 -0.67 8.22
C LYS A 70 -3.19 0.78 8.23
N LEU A 71 -2.44 1.16 9.26
CA LEU A 71 -1.86 2.50 9.33
C LEU A 71 -0.90 2.74 8.16
N LEU A 72 0.01 1.78 7.92
CA LEU A 72 0.93 1.84 6.78
C LEU A 72 0.18 1.85 5.44
N ALA A 73 -0.86 1.03 5.30
CA ALA A 73 -1.70 1.02 4.10
C ALA A 73 -2.38 2.39 3.85
N SER A 74 -2.85 3.03 4.93
CA SER A 74 -3.48 4.36 4.86
C SER A 74 -2.48 5.45 4.45
N GLU A 75 -1.24 5.39 4.95
CA GLU A 75 -0.16 6.28 4.52
C GLU A 75 0.15 6.13 3.04
N ILE A 76 0.27 4.89 2.55
CA ILE A 76 0.56 4.60 1.15
C ILE A 76 -0.57 5.12 0.27
N SER A 77 -1.83 4.83 0.63
CA SER A 77 -3.01 5.30 -0.12
C SER A 77 -3.05 6.83 -0.22
N ALA A 78 -2.81 7.53 0.90
CA ALA A 78 -2.75 8.99 0.90
C ALA A 78 -1.59 9.52 0.04
N GLY A 79 -0.45 8.81 0.00
CA GLY A 79 0.67 9.13 -0.88
C GLY A 79 0.33 8.95 -2.36
N PHE A 80 -0.28 7.83 -2.73
CA PHE A 80 -0.72 7.54 -4.09
C PHE A 80 -1.78 8.52 -4.57
N ASP A 81 -2.74 8.92 -3.72
CA ASP A 81 -3.72 9.96 -4.06
C ASP A 81 -3.05 11.31 -4.37
N ARG A 82 -2.01 11.69 -3.61
CA ARG A 82 -1.22 12.90 -3.90
C ARG A 82 -0.51 12.80 -5.24
N ILE A 83 0.11 11.66 -5.55
CA ILE A 83 0.76 11.43 -6.84
C ILE A 83 -0.25 11.54 -7.97
N ARG A 84 -1.39 10.87 -7.86
CA ARG A 84 -2.47 10.92 -8.85
C ARG A 84 -2.94 12.35 -9.11
N LYS A 85 -3.09 13.16 -8.04
CA LYS A 85 -3.47 14.57 -8.15
C LYS A 85 -2.40 15.41 -8.86
N SER A 86 -1.11 15.10 -8.66
CA SER A 86 0.00 15.76 -9.35
C SER A 86 0.20 15.32 -10.81
N LEU A 87 -0.33 14.15 -11.21
CA LEU A 87 -0.26 13.65 -12.58
C LEU A 87 -1.39 14.19 -13.48
N LYS A 88 -2.50 14.67 -12.90
CA LYS A 88 -3.57 15.30 -13.67
C LYS A 88 -3.09 16.69 -14.16
N PRO A 89 -3.18 16.97 -15.47
CA PRO A 89 -2.82 18.27 -16.05
C PRO A 89 -3.77 19.39 -15.59
#